data_AF-A0A9D8TE94-F1
#
_entry.id   AF-A0A9D8TE94-F1
#
_cell.length_a   1.000
_cell.length_b   1.000
_cell.length_c   1.000
_cell.angle_alpha   90.00
_cell.angle_beta   90.00
_cell.angle_gamma   90.00
#
_symmetry.space_group_name_H-M   'P 1'
#
loop_
_entity.id
_entity.type
_entity.pdbx_description
1 polymer ?
#
loop_
_entity_poly.entity_id
_entity_poly.type
_entity_poly.pdbx_seq_one_letter_code
_entity_poly.pdbx_strand_id
1 'polypeptide(L)'
;GNANFVRWMHVTPWKQDIESCDRVGLIQALPAGDSEKDAEGRQWEQRLELMRDAIVYNRNNPSVIFYECGNENISEAHMAEMKALRDMYDPYGGRAIGSREMLGSKVAEYGGEMLYINKSANKPVFAHEYNRNEGLRKYWDNYSYPYHKDGDGPLYKGEPAPDYNMNMDSYVLETVRRWYDYWECRPGTGRRVSSGGANIIFSDTNTHHRGESNYRTSGEVDAMRIPKDAFFAHQVMWGGWVNIENKYYQQHIVGHWNYEPGTVKDVFVVSNAERVELFINGISQGFGQRSYQFLFTFKDIKFQPGNITAIGYDARGREVGEHAVLATSGAAQRIRLTVSHAPNGFHADGADMALVDVEVLDAQGRRCPLANNMIHFETQGPVDFRGGIAHGREDNYVLSKDLPVECGINRVLLRATREAGPITLIATAEGLSSDTLRLTSQAIEVKDGLSEYFPQDKLIAPLWRGATPGTPSFTLSRIPVSIRKSIAGYQSEKAAASYDDNEETLWKNDGKVQTAWIEFQPSRQVALKECCLKLSDWRKKTYRLRISGFCPTESGVEEVILWEGETEKSLGYITLPLAESAPVGKIRIEALSDNGKASLSIVEAEFYARQLGH
;
A
#
# COMPACT_ATOMS: atom_id res chain seq x y z
N GLY A 1 7.36 8.10 -4.89
CA GLY A 1 6.25 7.68 -4.02
C GLY A 1 6.36 8.41 -2.70
N ASN A 2 5.26 8.96 -2.19
CA ASN A 2 5.23 9.71 -0.92
C ASN A 2 5.27 8.79 0.33
N ALA A 3 5.87 7.60 0.21
CA ALA A 3 6.03 6.66 1.31
C ALA A 3 6.82 7.28 2.45
N ASN A 4 6.49 6.91 3.69
CA ASN A 4 7.19 7.38 4.90
C ASN A 4 7.52 6.26 5.89
N PHE A 5 7.20 5.01 5.56
CA PHE A 5 7.39 3.85 6.43
C PHE A 5 7.89 2.64 5.63
N VAL A 6 8.83 1.90 6.19
CA VAL A 6 9.36 0.64 5.68
C VAL A 6 9.31 -0.39 6.79
N ARG A 7 8.80 -1.57 6.49
CA ARG A 7 8.99 -2.74 7.34
C ARG A 7 9.85 -3.73 6.59
N TRP A 8 10.91 -4.20 7.23
CA TRP A 8 11.75 -5.26 6.67
C TRP A 8 11.15 -6.62 6.98
N MET A 9 11.12 -7.50 5.99
CA MET A 9 10.45 -8.80 6.07
C MET A 9 11.43 -9.93 5.74
N HIS A 10 11.78 -10.83 6.65
CA HIS A 10 11.53 -10.84 8.10
C HIS A 10 12.84 -10.89 8.89
N VAL A 11 13.88 -10.29 8.32
CA VAL A 11 15.24 -10.29 8.85
C VAL A 11 15.81 -8.89 8.82
N THR A 12 16.69 -8.59 9.77
CA THR A 12 17.40 -7.32 9.83
C THR A 12 18.05 -7.04 8.46
N PRO A 13 17.80 -5.87 7.85
CA PRO A 13 18.39 -5.51 6.57
C PRO A 13 19.88 -5.18 6.71
N TRP A 14 20.55 -5.00 5.57
CA TRP A 14 21.95 -4.58 5.57
C TRP A 14 22.10 -3.12 6.00
N LYS A 15 23.30 -2.74 6.44
CA LYS A 15 23.56 -1.39 6.97
C LYS A 15 23.23 -0.29 5.97
N GLN A 16 23.53 -0.52 4.69
CA GLN A 16 23.32 0.42 3.60
C GLN A 16 21.83 0.74 3.38
N ASP A 17 20.95 -0.24 3.61
CA ASP A 17 19.51 -0.05 3.52
C ASP A 17 18.98 0.81 4.68
N ILE A 18 19.47 0.54 5.90
CA ILE A 18 19.14 1.31 7.11
C ILE A 18 19.61 2.76 6.96
N GLU A 19 20.84 2.97 6.52
CA GLU A 19 21.40 4.31 6.29
C GLU A 19 20.73 5.02 5.11
N SER A 20 20.24 4.28 4.12
CA SER A 20 19.41 4.86 3.06
C SER A 20 18.09 5.38 3.62
N CYS A 21 17.43 4.63 4.50
CA CYS A 21 16.24 5.10 5.21
C CYS A 21 16.51 6.35 6.05
N ASP A 22 17.63 6.39 6.80
CA ASP A 22 18.04 7.60 7.53
C ASP A 22 18.21 8.80 6.59
N ARG A 23 18.94 8.60 5.49
CA ARG A 23 19.28 9.65 4.53
C ARG A 23 18.05 10.26 3.88
N VAL A 24 17.02 9.45 3.59
CA VAL A 24 15.79 9.92 2.93
C VAL A 24 14.62 10.18 3.89
N GLY A 25 14.83 10.03 5.21
CA GLY A 25 13.80 10.26 6.23
C GLY A 25 12.66 9.24 6.18
N LEU A 26 12.94 7.99 5.86
CA LEU A 26 11.96 6.89 5.90
C LEU A 26 12.01 6.22 7.27
N ILE A 27 10.87 6.21 7.97
CA ILE A 27 10.72 5.49 9.24
C ILE A 27 10.79 3.99 8.97
N GLN A 28 11.39 3.20 9.87
CA GLN A 28 11.43 1.75 9.72
C GLN A 28 11.13 0.94 10.98
N ALA A 29 10.54 -0.23 10.76
CA ALA A 29 10.45 -1.32 11.73
C ALA A 29 11.56 -2.36 11.44
N LEU A 30 12.37 -2.62 12.46
CA LEU A 30 13.56 -3.46 12.37
C LEU A 30 13.29 -4.83 13.02
N PRO A 31 13.11 -5.90 12.24
CA PRO A 31 13.04 -7.24 12.78
C PRO A 31 14.42 -7.73 13.24
N ALA A 32 14.45 -8.70 14.14
CA ALA A 32 15.63 -9.54 14.33
C ALA A 32 15.74 -10.53 13.16
N GLY A 33 15.20 -11.73 13.32
CA GLY A 33 15.08 -12.73 12.27
C GLY A 33 14.07 -13.79 12.70
N ASP A 34 13.05 -14.03 11.88
CA ASP A 34 11.94 -14.92 12.28
C ASP A 34 11.35 -15.76 11.12
N SER A 35 10.79 -16.89 11.53
CA SER A 35 9.69 -17.62 10.89
C SER A 35 8.31 -17.02 11.22
N GLU A 36 7.21 -17.70 10.91
CA GLU A 36 5.83 -17.28 11.27
C GLU A 36 5.30 -18.07 12.47
N LYS A 37 6.04 -18.07 13.60
CA LYS A 37 5.64 -18.71 14.87
C LYS A 37 6.55 -18.31 16.03
N ASP A 38 6.05 -18.50 17.24
CA ASP A 38 6.89 -18.49 18.45
C ASP A 38 7.96 -19.60 18.40
N ALA A 39 9.20 -19.24 18.70
CA ALA A 39 10.33 -20.17 18.71
C ALA A 39 10.58 -20.71 20.12
N GLU A 40 11.18 -21.89 20.20
CA GLU A 40 11.48 -22.56 21.47
C GLU A 40 12.95 -22.97 21.55
N GLY A 41 13.43 -23.21 22.79
CA GLY A 41 14.77 -23.71 23.06
C GLY A 41 15.89 -22.89 22.41
N ARG A 42 16.86 -23.55 21.78
CA ARG A 42 18.02 -22.89 21.17
C ARG A 42 17.64 -21.88 20.08
N GLN A 43 16.53 -22.11 19.36
CA GLN A 43 16.10 -21.18 18.32
C GLN A 43 15.66 -19.84 18.93
N TRP A 44 15.01 -19.86 20.09
CA TRP A 44 14.65 -18.65 20.82
C TRP A 44 15.90 -17.91 21.33
N GLU A 45 16.86 -18.64 21.92
CA GLU A 45 18.13 -18.06 22.37
C GLU A 45 18.89 -17.37 21.22
N GLN A 46 18.93 -17.98 20.03
CA GLN A 46 19.51 -17.37 18.83
C GLN A 46 18.77 -16.10 18.41
N ARG A 47 17.45 -16.06 18.58
CA ARG A 47 16.66 -14.86 18.28
C ARG A 47 16.96 -13.73 19.26
N LEU A 48 17.14 -14.02 20.55
CA LEU A 48 17.59 -13.05 21.54
C LEU A 48 19.00 -12.53 21.22
N GLU A 49 19.93 -13.41 20.86
CA GLU A 49 21.29 -13.04 20.41
C GLU A 49 21.24 -12.12 19.19
N LEU A 50 20.42 -12.45 18.19
CA LEU A 50 20.29 -11.65 16.97
C LEU A 50 19.61 -10.31 17.24
N MET A 51 18.57 -10.26 18.08
CA MET A 51 17.92 -9.00 18.46
C MET A 51 18.89 -8.10 19.22
N ARG A 52 19.71 -8.65 20.14
CA ARG A 52 20.77 -7.90 20.82
C ARG A 52 21.69 -7.25 19.80
N ASP A 53 22.17 -8.04 18.84
CA ASP A 53 23.14 -7.56 17.84
C ASP A 53 22.51 -6.51 16.92
N ALA A 54 21.26 -6.71 16.49
CA ALA A 54 20.50 -5.74 15.70
C ALA A 54 20.32 -4.41 16.45
N ILE A 55 19.97 -4.44 17.74
CA ILE A 55 19.84 -3.24 18.58
C ILE A 55 21.19 -2.54 18.74
N VAL A 56 22.23 -3.27 19.16
CA VAL A 56 23.56 -2.69 19.38
C VAL A 56 24.11 -2.05 18.10
N TYR A 57 23.90 -2.69 16.95
CA TYR A 57 24.41 -2.23 15.66
C TYR A 57 23.64 -1.04 15.08
N ASN A 58 22.34 -0.90 15.41
CA ASN A 58 21.45 0.06 14.75
C ASN A 58 20.79 1.10 15.67
N ARG A 59 21.01 1.08 16.98
CA ARG A 59 20.43 2.05 17.94
C ARG A 59 20.80 3.52 17.67
N ASN A 60 21.77 3.79 16.80
CA ASN A 60 22.14 5.15 16.40
C ASN A 60 21.48 5.61 15.10
N ASN A 61 20.70 4.75 14.44
CA ASN A 61 19.99 5.08 13.21
C ASN A 61 18.62 5.69 13.56
N PRO A 62 18.36 6.97 13.25
CA PRO A 62 17.13 7.67 13.63
C PRO A 62 15.87 7.18 12.90
N SER A 63 16.02 6.55 11.75
CA SER A 63 14.90 5.94 11.02
C SER A 63 14.27 4.77 11.76
N VAL A 64 15.05 4.01 12.55
CA VAL A 64 14.55 2.87 13.32
C VAL A 64 13.72 3.39 14.48
N ILE A 65 12.41 3.11 14.50
CA ILE A 65 11.53 3.50 15.62
C ILE A 65 10.79 2.32 16.25
N PHE A 66 10.78 1.16 15.58
CA PHE A 66 10.20 -0.08 16.08
C PHE A 66 11.23 -1.21 16.02
N TYR A 67 11.33 -1.98 17.09
CA TYR A 67 11.97 -3.29 17.08
C TYR A 67 10.90 -4.38 16.98
N GLU A 68 11.00 -5.22 15.94
CA GLU A 68 10.06 -6.30 15.66
C GLU A 68 10.61 -7.65 16.15
N CYS A 69 10.00 -8.17 17.22
CA CYS A 69 10.41 -9.40 17.89
C CYS A 69 10.05 -10.67 17.11
N GLY A 70 9.11 -10.56 16.19
CA GLY A 70 8.68 -11.67 15.36
C GLY A 70 7.79 -11.26 14.19
N ASN A 71 7.68 -12.17 13.23
CA ASN A 71 6.74 -12.08 12.13
C ASN A 71 5.40 -12.77 12.48
N GLU A 72 5.15 -13.11 13.73
CA GLU A 72 3.88 -13.62 14.26
C GLU A 72 3.86 -13.36 15.79
N ASN A 73 2.82 -13.80 16.51
CA ASN A 73 2.84 -13.71 17.96
C ASN A 73 4.01 -14.51 18.56
N ILE A 74 4.41 -14.07 19.74
CA ILE A 74 5.35 -14.75 20.65
C ILE A 74 4.70 -14.80 22.04
N SER A 75 5.16 -15.66 22.93
CA SER A 75 4.60 -15.69 24.29
C SER A 75 4.84 -14.35 25.03
N GLU A 76 3.97 -14.01 25.99
CA GLU A 76 4.18 -12.84 26.85
C GLU A 76 5.53 -12.90 27.60
N ALA A 77 6.01 -14.10 27.93
CA ALA A 77 7.31 -14.30 28.55
C ALA A 77 8.45 -13.92 27.59
N HIS A 78 8.40 -14.42 26.35
CA HIS A 78 9.35 -14.09 25.28
C HIS A 78 9.33 -12.60 24.94
N MET A 79 8.14 -11.99 24.89
CA MET A 79 7.99 -10.55 24.69
C MET A 79 8.63 -9.74 25.83
N ALA A 80 8.51 -10.21 27.08
CA ALA A 80 9.16 -9.58 28.23
C ALA A 80 10.69 -9.68 28.17
N GLU A 81 11.24 -10.80 27.72
CA GLU A 81 12.69 -10.96 27.50
C GLU A 81 13.20 -10.02 26.41
N MET A 82 12.50 -9.92 25.28
CA MET A 82 12.84 -8.98 24.20
C MET A 82 12.79 -7.53 24.67
N LYS A 83 11.76 -7.16 25.45
CA LYS A 83 11.64 -5.82 26.03
C LYS A 83 12.80 -5.53 26.99
N ALA A 84 13.15 -6.46 27.87
CA ALA A 84 14.28 -6.31 28.78
C ALA A 84 15.61 -6.13 28.02
N LEU A 85 15.76 -6.79 26.87
CA LEU A 85 16.91 -6.63 25.99
C LEU A 85 16.98 -5.22 25.38
N ARG A 86 15.86 -4.70 24.86
CA ARG A 86 15.74 -3.31 24.39
C ARG A 86 16.09 -2.32 25.50
N ASP A 87 15.52 -2.50 26.69
CA ASP A 87 15.79 -1.63 27.83
C ASP A 87 17.26 -1.66 28.24
N MET A 88 17.95 -2.80 28.10
CA MET A 88 19.38 -2.95 28.41
C MET A 88 20.29 -2.26 27.39
N TYR A 89 20.03 -2.44 26.09
CA TYR A 89 20.94 -2.01 25.02
C TYR A 89 20.55 -0.70 24.34
N ASP A 90 19.31 -0.24 24.52
CA ASP A 90 18.77 1.01 23.98
C ASP A 90 17.83 1.75 24.97
N PRO A 91 18.26 1.99 26.24
CA PRO A 91 17.42 2.57 27.29
C PRO A 91 16.90 3.99 27.01
N TYR A 92 17.54 4.71 26.08
CA TYR A 92 17.25 6.11 25.78
C TYR A 92 16.84 6.34 24.32
N GLY A 93 16.64 5.27 23.54
CA GLY A 93 16.28 5.39 22.12
C GLY A 93 14.82 5.80 21.88
N GLY A 94 13.93 5.61 22.87
CA GLY A 94 12.51 5.93 22.74
C GLY A 94 11.75 5.09 21.70
N ARG A 95 12.32 3.96 21.27
CA ARG A 95 11.79 3.08 20.22
C ARG A 95 10.85 2.04 20.82
N ALA A 96 9.67 1.85 20.26
CA ALA A 96 8.74 0.83 20.76
C ALA A 96 9.17 -0.59 20.32
N ILE A 97 8.81 -1.60 21.12
CA ILE A 97 9.11 -3.01 20.82
C ILE A 97 7.84 -3.88 20.87
N GLY A 98 7.69 -4.78 19.90
CA GLY A 98 6.46 -5.53 19.69
C GLY A 98 6.59 -6.55 18.56
N SER A 99 5.46 -7.10 18.12
CA SER A 99 5.40 -8.11 17.06
C SER A 99 4.11 -7.99 16.26
N ARG A 100 4.05 -8.68 15.12
CA ARG A 100 2.76 -8.99 14.48
C ARG A 100 1.91 -9.86 15.43
N GLU A 101 0.59 -9.78 15.32
CA GLU A 101 -0.39 -10.53 16.13
C GLU A 101 -0.37 -10.24 17.65
N MET A 102 0.14 -9.07 18.07
CA MET A 102 0.26 -8.64 19.47
C MET A 102 -0.78 -7.59 19.89
N LEU A 103 -2.00 -7.70 19.37
CA LEU A 103 -3.03 -6.68 19.52
C LEU A 103 -3.48 -6.56 20.99
N GLY A 104 -3.74 -7.70 21.64
CA GLY A 104 -4.16 -7.81 23.05
C GLY A 104 -3.03 -7.89 24.07
N SER A 105 -1.76 -7.90 23.62
CA SER A 105 -0.62 -8.07 24.51
C SER A 105 -0.50 -6.95 25.54
N LYS A 106 -0.14 -7.35 26.78
CA LYS A 106 0.06 -6.42 27.91
C LYS A 106 1.51 -5.96 28.05
N VAL A 107 2.45 -6.68 27.44
CA VAL A 107 3.88 -6.35 27.47
C VAL A 107 4.31 -5.60 26.21
N ALA A 108 3.81 -5.98 25.03
CA ALA A 108 4.17 -5.35 23.76
C ALA A 108 3.69 -3.89 23.70
N GLU A 109 4.59 -3.01 23.25
CA GLU A 109 4.36 -1.55 23.21
C GLU A 109 3.67 -1.09 21.92
N TYR A 110 3.61 -1.98 20.93
CA TYR A 110 2.77 -1.86 19.74
C TYR A 110 2.30 -3.27 19.34
N GLY A 111 1.31 -3.32 18.45
CA GLY A 111 0.92 -4.56 17.79
C GLY A 111 0.68 -4.35 16.31
N GLY A 112 0.61 -5.43 15.56
CA GLY A 112 0.15 -5.38 14.19
C GLY A 112 -0.53 -6.65 13.75
N GLU A 113 -0.85 -6.73 12.48
CA GLU A 113 -1.63 -7.81 11.89
C GLU A 113 -1.31 -7.92 10.41
N MET A 114 -1.62 -9.09 9.83
CA MET A 114 -1.61 -9.31 8.39
C MET A 114 -3.02 -9.06 7.81
N LEU A 115 -3.13 -8.24 6.77
CA LEU A 115 -4.37 -7.95 6.01
C LEU A 115 -5.48 -7.20 6.74
N TYR A 116 -5.81 -7.53 7.99
CA TYR A 116 -6.97 -6.92 8.67
C TYR A 116 -6.65 -5.54 9.25
N ILE A 117 -7.64 -4.66 9.24
CA ILE A 117 -7.51 -3.33 9.85
C ILE A 117 -7.86 -3.42 11.33
N ASN A 118 -6.95 -2.89 12.15
CA ASN A 118 -7.08 -2.81 13.59
C ASN A 118 -6.93 -1.36 14.04
N LYS A 119 -7.63 -1.02 15.12
CA LYS A 119 -7.57 0.28 15.77
C LYS A 119 -7.20 0.09 17.24
N SER A 120 -6.60 1.11 17.84
CA SER A 120 -6.39 1.15 19.29
C SER A 120 -6.47 2.58 19.81
N ALA A 121 -6.93 2.74 21.05
CA ALA A 121 -6.89 4.01 21.78
C ALA A 121 -5.65 4.14 22.68
N ASN A 122 -4.94 3.04 22.96
CA ASN A 122 -3.95 2.99 24.04
C ASN A 122 -2.51 2.73 23.56
N LYS A 123 -2.32 1.98 22.47
CA LYS A 123 -0.99 1.72 21.88
C LYS A 123 -1.04 1.78 20.35
N PRO A 124 0.08 2.06 19.65
CA PRO A 124 0.09 2.01 18.20
C PRO A 124 -0.27 0.62 17.69
N VAL A 125 -1.17 0.58 16.71
CA VAL A 125 -1.44 -0.60 15.89
C VAL A 125 -1.36 -0.24 14.41
N PHE A 126 -0.64 -1.04 13.63
CA PHE A 126 -0.49 -0.85 12.19
C PHE A 126 -0.38 -2.18 11.45
N ALA A 127 -0.83 -2.21 10.21
CA ALA A 127 -0.70 -3.41 9.40
C ALA A 127 0.76 -3.64 9.03
N HIS A 128 1.26 -4.83 9.34
CA HIS A 128 2.63 -5.21 9.00
C HIS A 128 2.72 -5.61 7.54
N GLU A 129 1.60 -6.00 6.93
CA GLU A 129 1.47 -6.44 5.54
C GLU A 129 0.03 -6.23 5.06
N TYR A 130 -0.18 -5.41 4.04
CA TYR A 130 -1.48 -5.30 3.38
C TYR A 130 -1.35 -5.38 1.87
N ASN A 131 -2.45 -5.68 1.18
CA ASN A 131 -2.54 -5.82 -0.28
C ASN A 131 -1.67 -6.95 -0.88
N ARG A 132 -2.11 -8.19 -0.74
CA ARG A 132 -1.39 -9.38 -1.27
C ARG A 132 -1.65 -9.64 -2.75
N ASN A 133 -2.37 -8.77 -3.44
CA ASN A 133 -2.68 -8.92 -4.85
C ASN A 133 -1.41 -8.91 -5.70
N GLU A 134 -1.47 -9.50 -6.88
CA GLU A 134 -0.34 -9.65 -7.79
C GLU A 134 -0.76 -9.19 -9.19
N GLY A 135 0.07 -8.36 -9.82
CA GLY A 135 -0.20 -7.77 -11.13
C GLY A 135 1.08 -7.47 -11.89
N LEU A 136 1.18 -7.99 -13.12
CA LEU A 136 2.37 -7.82 -13.96
C LEU A 136 2.33 -6.51 -14.74
N ARG A 137 3.45 -5.78 -14.76
CA ARG A 137 3.61 -4.53 -15.53
C ARG A 137 3.30 -4.72 -17.02
N LYS A 138 3.51 -5.93 -17.54
CA LYS A 138 3.30 -6.33 -18.93
C LYS A 138 1.84 -6.18 -19.42
N TYR A 139 0.86 -6.25 -18.53
CA TYR A 139 -0.56 -6.24 -18.91
C TYR A 139 -1.23 -4.96 -18.48
N TRP A 140 -1.51 -4.07 -19.43
CA TRP A 140 -2.17 -2.80 -19.14
C TRP A 140 -3.61 -2.99 -18.65
N ASP A 141 -4.44 -3.58 -19.49
CA ASP A 141 -5.88 -3.68 -19.29
C ASP A 141 -6.49 -4.77 -20.17
N ASN A 142 -7.81 -4.93 -20.11
CA ASN A 142 -8.56 -5.89 -20.91
C ASN A 142 -8.66 -5.53 -22.40
N TYR A 143 -8.13 -4.38 -22.83
CA TYR A 143 -8.33 -3.79 -24.16
C TYR A 143 -7.03 -3.70 -24.96
N SER A 144 -5.90 -4.11 -24.37
CA SER A 144 -4.58 -3.86 -24.91
C SER A 144 -3.79 -5.15 -25.06
N TYR A 145 -2.96 -5.20 -26.11
CA TYR A 145 -1.99 -6.27 -26.29
C TYR A 145 -0.78 -6.08 -25.33
N PRO A 146 -0.26 -7.16 -24.71
CA PRO A 146 -0.80 -8.51 -24.69
C PRO A 146 -2.03 -8.61 -23.80
N TYR A 147 -3.12 -9.18 -24.33
CA TYR A 147 -4.38 -9.30 -23.60
C TYR A 147 -4.24 -10.25 -22.43
N HIS A 148 -4.74 -9.84 -21.27
CA HIS A 148 -4.76 -10.65 -20.06
C HIS A 148 -5.97 -10.26 -19.22
N LYS A 149 -6.94 -11.18 -19.10
CA LYS A 149 -8.07 -10.98 -18.20
C LYS A 149 -7.71 -11.41 -16.80
N ASP A 150 -8.31 -10.78 -15.80
CA ASP A 150 -8.04 -11.14 -14.42
C ASP A 150 -8.33 -12.63 -14.17
N GLY A 151 -7.33 -13.33 -13.66
CA GLY A 151 -7.40 -14.77 -13.38
C GLY A 151 -6.93 -15.68 -14.51
N ASP A 152 -6.64 -15.15 -15.71
CA ASP A 152 -5.89 -15.89 -16.73
C ASP A 152 -4.53 -16.30 -16.16
N GLY A 153 -4.08 -17.54 -16.43
CA GLY A 153 -2.87 -18.13 -15.82
C GLY A 153 -3.12 -19.48 -15.15
N PRO A 154 -2.16 -20.02 -14.38
CA PRO A 154 -2.31 -21.28 -13.68
C PRO A 154 -3.34 -21.16 -12.55
N LEU A 155 -3.99 -22.28 -12.23
CA LEU A 155 -4.93 -22.35 -11.11
C LEU A 155 -4.18 -22.20 -9.78
N TYR A 156 -4.77 -21.44 -8.85
CA TYR A 156 -4.34 -21.40 -7.47
C TYR A 156 -5.31 -22.17 -6.60
N LYS A 157 -4.82 -23.24 -5.96
CA LYS A 157 -5.64 -24.17 -5.15
C LYS A 157 -6.84 -24.78 -5.90
N GLY A 158 -6.66 -25.03 -7.20
CA GLY A 158 -7.67 -25.66 -8.05
C GLY A 158 -8.68 -24.70 -8.68
N GLU A 159 -8.57 -23.40 -8.42
CA GLU A 159 -9.49 -22.37 -8.93
C GLU A 159 -8.72 -21.28 -9.70
N PRO A 160 -9.36 -20.54 -10.61
CA PRO A 160 -8.79 -19.32 -11.19
C PRO A 160 -8.32 -18.35 -10.10
N ALA A 161 -7.26 -17.60 -10.38
CA ALA A 161 -6.58 -16.75 -9.40
C ALA A 161 -6.73 -15.25 -9.72
N PRO A 162 -7.94 -14.67 -9.79
CA PRO A 162 -8.15 -13.29 -10.24
C PRO A 162 -7.48 -12.25 -9.32
N ASP A 163 -7.32 -12.56 -8.04
CA ASP A 163 -6.60 -11.70 -7.10
C ASP A 163 -5.08 -11.67 -7.34
N TYR A 164 -4.54 -12.67 -8.04
CA TYR A 164 -3.10 -12.87 -8.20
C TYR A 164 -2.61 -12.83 -9.65
N ASN A 165 -3.53 -12.73 -10.60
CA ASN A 165 -3.26 -12.52 -12.02
C ASN A 165 -4.06 -11.31 -12.47
N MET A 166 -3.70 -10.11 -12.01
CA MET A 166 -4.36 -8.87 -12.39
C MET A 166 -3.64 -8.17 -13.55
N ASN A 167 -4.40 -7.49 -14.42
CA ASN A 167 -3.84 -6.40 -15.21
C ASN A 167 -3.64 -5.14 -14.35
N MET A 168 -2.97 -4.15 -14.92
CA MET A 168 -2.55 -2.93 -14.23
C MET A 168 -3.72 -2.01 -13.84
N ASP A 169 -4.75 -1.90 -14.70
CA ASP A 169 -6.00 -1.18 -14.36
C ASP A 169 -6.61 -1.78 -13.07
N SER A 170 -6.85 -3.09 -13.06
CA SER A 170 -7.43 -3.79 -11.91
C SER A 170 -6.57 -3.71 -10.64
N TYR A 171 -5.25 -3.83 -10.80
CA TYR A 171 -4.32 -3.77 -9.67
C TYR A 171 -4.29 -2.37 -9.01
N VAL A 172 -4.43 -1.30 -9.79
CA VAL A 172 -4.55 0.07 -9.27
C VAL A 172 -5.88 0.26 -8.53
N LEU A 173 -6.99 -0.22 -9.08
CA LEU A 173 -8.30 -0.13 -8.44
C LEU A 173 -8.29 -0.80 -7.06
N GLU A 174 -7.71 -2.01 -6.98
CA GLU A 174 -7.61 -2.73 -5.72
C GLU A 174 -6.64 -2.04 -4.75
N THR A 175 -5.51 -1.53 -5.24
CA THR A 175 -4.58 -0.70 -4.45
C THR A 175 -5.27 0.48 -3.78
N VAL A 176 -6.09 1.24 -4.53
CA VAL A 176 -6.84 2.37 -3.96
C VAL A 176 -7.85 1.91 -2.92
N ARG A 177 -8.60 0.83 -3.20
CA ARG A 177 -9.55 0.26 -2.24
C ARG A 177 -8.86 -0.17 -0.95
N ARG A 178 -7.72 -0.87 -1.04
CA ARG A 178 -6.97 -1.35 0.14
C ARG A 178 -6.37 -0.22 0.95
N TRP A 179 -5.87 0.84 0.32
CA TRP A 179 -5.43 2.03 1.05
C TRP A 179 -6.60 2.75 1.76
N TYR A 180 -7.77 2.82 1.12
CA TYR A 180 -8.94 3.48 1.68
C TYR A 180 -9.42 2.85 3.01
N ASP A 181 -9.27 1.54 3.17
CA ASP A 181 -9.56 0.83 4.42
C ASP A 181 -8.77 1.44 5.62
N TYR A 182 -7.52 1.88 5.39
CA TYR A 182 -6.70 2.59 6.38
C TYR A 182 -7.06 4.07 6.49
N TRP A 183 -7.36 4.71 5.36
CA TRP A 183 -7.76 6.12 5.32
C TRP A 183 -8.94 6.38 6.27
N GLU A 184 -9.97 5.52 6.25
CA GLU A 184 -11.15 5.66 7.11
C GLU A 184 -10.86 5.51 8.62
N CYS A 185 -9.76 4.85 8.97
CA CYS A 185 -9.38 4.52 10.34
C CYS A 185 -8.24 5.38 10.89
N ARG A 186 -7.73 6.36 10.12
CA ARG A 186 -6.54 7.15 10.45
C ARG A 186 -6.74 8.12 11.65
N PRO A 187 -5.67 8.71 12.19
CA PRO A 187 -5.79 9.76 13.19
C PRO A 187 -6.75 10.88 12.77
N GLY A 188 -7.64 11.28 13.70
CA GLY A 188 -8.70 12.26 13.45
C GLY A 188 -10.09 11.67 13.20
N THR A 189 -10.22 10.35 13.01
CA THR A 189 -11.52 9.69 12.75
C THR A 189 -12.13 8.99 13.96
N GLY A 190 -11.64 9.23 15.17
CA GLY A 190 -12.20 8.66 16.39
C GLY A 190 -11.23 8.68 17.55
N ARG A 191 -11.61 8.03 18.67
CA ARG A 191 -10.72 7.80 19.80
C ARG A 191 -9.78 6.62 19.53
N ARG A 192 -10.30 5.56 18.91
CA ARG A 192 -9.51 4.42 18.43
C ARG A 192 -9.11 4.70 16.99
N VAL A 193 -7.83 4.51 16.66
CA VAL A 193 -7.30 4.80 15.31
C VAL A 193 -6.32 3.70 14.89
N SER A 194 -6.13 3.56 13.58
CA SER A 194 -5.04 2.81 12.97
C SER A 194 -3.88 3.76 12.69
N SER A 195 -2.65 3.30 12.90
CA SER A 195 -1.44 4.05 12.56
C SER A 195 -1.02 3.86 11.09
N GLY A 196 -1.80 3.14 10.28
CA GLY A 196 -1.51 2.85 8.87
C GLY A 196 -0.93 1.44 8.69
N GLY A 197 0.04 1.29 7.79
CA GLY A 197 0.71 0.01 7.58
C GLY A 197 1.72 -0.01 6.45
N ALA A 198 2.36 -1.17 6.25
CA ALA A 198 3.26 -1.45 5.13
C ALA A 198 2.54 -2.24 4.03
N ASN A 199 2.53 -1.68 2.81
CA ASN A 199 2.10 -2.43 1.63
C ASN A 199 3.10 -3.56 1.40
N ILE A 200 2.60 -4.79 1.21
CA ILE A 200 3.46 -5.96 1.12
C ILE A 200 4.15 -6.00 -0.24
N ILE A 201 5.49 -5.94 -0.18
CA ILE A 201 6.40 -5.88 -1.33
C ILE A 201 6.32 -4.53 -2.05
N PHE A 202 7.42 -3.78 -2.05
CA PHE A 202 7.53 -2.58 -2.88
C PHE A 202 7.97 -2.89 -4.32
N SER A 203 8.90 -3.82 -4.47
CA SER A 203 9.47 -4.24 -5.76
C SER A 203 9.23 -5.72 -5.94
N ASP A 204 8.75 -6.14 -7.10
CA ASP A 204 8.56 -7.56 -7.44
C ASP A 204 9.80 -8.37 -7.07
N THR A 205 9.59 -9.55 -6.50
CA THR A 205 10.63 -10.27 -5.77
C THR A 205 10.47 -11.78 -5.88
N ASN A 206 11.59 -12.50 -5.82
CA ASN A 206 11.63 -13.96 -5.86
C ASN A 206 11.29 -14.58 -4.51
N THR A 207 10.09 -14.28 -4.02
CA THR A 207 9.49 -14.90 -2.82
C THR A 207 8.26 -15.72 -3.23
N HIS A 208 7.58 -16.32 -2.25
CA HIS A 208 6.36 -17.09 -2.50
C HIS A 208 5.30 -16.26 -3.26
N HIS A 209 4.96 -16.73 -4.45
CA HIS A 209 4.00 -16.13 -5.39
C HIS A 209 2.74 -16.98 -5.51
N ARG A 210 1.70 -16.42 -6.12
CA ARG A 210 0.43 -17.11 -6.39
C ARG A 210 -0.08 -16.91 -7.81
N GLY A 211 0.53 -16.00 -8.56
CA GLY A 211 0.19 -15.72 -9.94
C GLY A 211 0.93 -16.58 -10.96
N GLU A 212 0.82 -16.21 -12.23
CA GLU A 212 1.39 -16.93 -13.36
C GLU A 212 2.91 -16.82 -13.51
N SER A 213 3.51 -15.80 -12.91
CA SER A 213 4.97 -15.63 -12.92
C SER A 213 5.64 -16.54 -11.90
N ASN A 214 6.87 -16.97 -12.16
CA ASN A 214 7.67 -17.76 -11.22
C ASN A 214 8.27 -16.93 -10.06
N TYR A 215 7.88 -15.67 -9.93
CA TYR A 215 8.23 -14.74 -8.86
C TYR A 215 6.99 -13.93 -8.47
N ARG A 216 7.03 -13.32 -7.29
CA ARG A 216 5.89 -12.60 -6.73
C ARG A 216 5.79 -11.21 -7.35
N THR A 217 4.60 -10.88 -7.88
CA THR A 217 4.35 -9.63 -8.62
C THR A 217 3.49 -8.63 -7.85
N SER A 218 3.59 -8.64 -6.52
CA SER A 218 2.88 -7.73 -5.60
C SER A 218 3.53 -6.35 -5.47
N GLY A 219 4.65 -6.07 -6.13
CA GLY A 219 5.32 -4.77 -6.01
C GLY A 219 4.63 -3.69 -6.82
N GLU A 220 4.69 -2.45 -6.33
CA GLU A 220 4.32 -1.25 -7.09
C GLU A 220 5.34 -0.89 -8.16
N VAL A 221 6.54 -1.46 -8.08
CA VAL A 221 7.54 -1.44 -9.16
C VAL A 221 7.90 -2.88 -9.52
N ASP A 222 8.30 -3.10 -10.77
CA ASP A 222 8.80 -4.42 -11.17
C ASP A 222 10.17 -4.74 -10.55
N ALA A 223 10.70 -5.94 -10.81
CA ALA A 223 11.98 -6.38 -10.26
C ALA A 223 13.17 -5.51 -10.72
N MET A 224 13.02 -4.76 -11.82
CA MET A 224 14.01 -3.79 -12.31
C MET A 224 13.75 -2.36 -11.84
N ARG A 225 12.79 -2.17 -10.92
CA ARG A 225 12.37 -0.88 -10.36
C ARG A 225 11.79 0.05 -11.42
N ILE A 226 11.16 -0.52 -12.46
CA ILE A 226 10.33 0.25 -13.39
C ILE A 226 8.94 0.40 -12.74
N PRO A 227 8.45 1.64 -12.56
CA PRO A 227 7.17 1.87 -11.90
C PRO A 227 5.99 1.24 -12.62
N LYS A 228 5.08 0.65 -11.84
CA LYS A 228 3.72 0.34 -12.26
C LYS A 228 2.82 1.56 -12.02
N ASP A 229 1.64 1.62 -12.62
CA ASP A 229 0.62 2.63 -12.29
C ASP A 229 0.27 2.66 -10.80
N ALA A 230 0.32 1.51 -10.12
CA ALA A 230 0.11 1.43 -8.67
C ALA A 230 1.13 2.28 -7.86
N PHE A 231 2.37 2.47 -8.36
CA PHE A 231 3.33 3.37 -7.74
C PHE A 231 2.84 4.83 -7.76
N PHE A 232 2.32 5.28 -8.90
CA PHE A 232 1.80 6.64 -9.07
C PHE A 232 0.48 6.83 -8.31
N ALA A 233 -0.37 5.80 -8.26
CA ALA A 233 -1.57 5.82 -7.42
C ALA A 233 -1.22 6.05 -5.93
N HIS A 234 -0.25 5.31 -5.38
CA HIS A 234 0.23 5.56 -4.02
C HIS A 234 0.88 6.93 -3.86
N GLN A 235 1.64 7.41 -4.85
CA GLN A 235 2.22 8.76 -4.82
C GLN A 235 1.14 9.83 -4.64
N VAL A 236 0.02 9.72 -5.35
CA VAL A 236 -1.14 10.61 -5.20
C VAL A 236 -1.79 10.45 -3.82
N MET A 237 -2.14 9.21 -3.44
CA MET A 237 -2.87 8.94 -2.19
C MET A 237 -2.10 9.33 -0.92
N TRP A 238 -0.76 9.22 -0.96
CA TRP A 238 0.13 9.58 0.14
C TRP A 238 0.61 11.03 0.08
N GLY A 239 0.04 11.86 -0.80
CA GLY A 239 0.32 13.29 -0.89
C GLY A 239 -0.20 14.08 0.32
N GLY A 240 0.60 14.15 1.39
CA GLY A 240 0.24 14.82 2.64
C GLY A 240 1.00 14.27 3.84
N TRP A 241 0.47 14.49 5.05
CA TRP A 241 0.86 13.76 6.25
C TRP A 241 -0.24 12.76 6.60
N VAL A 242 -1.18 13.10 7.48
CA VAL A 242 -2.38 12.29 7.73
C VAL A 242 -3.55 12.78 6.89
N ASN A 243 -3.75 14.09 6.81
CA ASN A 243 -4.69 14.71 5.88
C ASN A 243 -4.02 15.03 4.54
N ILE A 244 -4.85 15.20 3.50
CA ILE A 244 -4.43 15.78 2.21
C ILE A 244 -4.06 17.25 2.45
N GLU A 245 -2.95 17.70 1.86
CA GLU A 245 -2.54 19.10 1.90
C GLU A 245 -2.59 19.72 0.51
N ASN A 246 -3.07 20.97 0.43
CA ASN A 246 -3.31 21.66 -0.84
C ASN A 246 -2.07 21.76 -1.75
N LYS A 247 -0.87 21.82 -1.18
CA LYS A 247 0.38 21.91 -1.96
C LYS A 247 0.79 20.59 -2.64
N TYR A 248 0.12 19.49 -2.32
CA TYR A 248 0.44 18.16 -2.85
C TYR A 248 -0.66 17.59 -3.74
N TYR A 249 -1.56 18.44 -4.26
CA TYR A 249 -2.58 18.01 -5.21
C TYR A 249 -1.93 17.39 -6.46
N GLN A 250 -2.35 16.18 -6.82
CA GLN A 250 -1.83 15.40 -7.94
C GLN A 250 -2.95 14.58 -8.58
N GLN A 251 -2.74 14.23 -9.84
CA GLN A 251 -3.63 13.43 -10.66
C GLN A 251 -2.76 12.40 -11.41
N HIS A 252 -3.25 11.17 -11.53
CA HIS A 252 -2.65 10.12 -12.35
C HIS A 252 -3.74 9.46 -13.20
N ILE A 253 -3.63 9.56 -14.52
CA ILE A 253 -4.48 8.79 -15.44
C ILE A 253 -3.89 7.38 -15.51
N VAL A 254 -4.69 6.36 -15.19
CA VAL A 254 -4.26 4.97 -15.21
C VAL A 254 -4.16 4.46 -16.66
N GLY A 255 -3.10 3.71 -16.97
CA GLY A 255 -2.91 3.06 -18.26
C GLY A 255 -2.21 3.94 -19.31
N HIS A 256 -2.69 3.84 -20.55
CA HIS A 256 -2.16 4.55 -21.72
C HIS A 256 -3.30 5.06 -22.62
N TRP A 257 -2.96 5.75 -23.72
CA TRP A 257 -3.93 6.28 -24.68
C TRP A 257 -3.68 5.81 -26.12
N ASN A 258 -3.53 4.50 -26.28
CA ASN A 258 -3.24 3.82 -27.56
C ASN A 258 -4.17 2.61 -27.69
N TYR A 259 -5.36 2.80 -28.27
CA TYR A 259 -6.34 1.74 -28.45
C TYR A 259 -6.76 1.62 -29.91
N GLU A 260 -7.40 0.50 -30.27
CA GLU A 260 -7.99 0.36 -31.59
C GLU A 260 -9.14 1.39 -31.81
N PRO A 261 -9.31 1.90 -33.04
CA PRO A 261 -10.44 2.78 -33.36
C PRO A 261 -11.78 2.13 -33.02
N GLY A 262 -12.61 2.86 -32.27
CA GLY A 262 -13.93 2.37 -31.84
C GLY A 262 -13.96 1.74 -30.46
N THR A 263 -12.81 1.54 -29.80
CA THR A 263 -12.77 1.13 -28.39
C THR A 263 -13.54 2.12 -27.51
N VAL A 264 -14.38 1.55 -26.63
CA VAL A 264 -15.08 2.26 -25.56
C VAL A 264 -14.73 1.55 -24.26
N LYS A 265 -14.19 2.29 -23.29
CA LYS A 265 -13.81 1.74 -21.97
C LYS A 265 -14.02 2.77 -20.87
N ASP A 266 -14.02 2.28 -19.64
CA ASP A 266 -13.91 3.15 -18.48
C ASP A 266 -12.47 3.72 -18.38
N VAL A 267 -12.36 5.00 -18.05
CA VAL A 267 -11.09 5.66 -17.71
C VAL A 267 -11.06 5.92 -16.21
N PHE A 268 -9.93 5.60 -15.60
CA PHE A 268 -9.70 5.78 -14.18
C PHE A 268 -8.64 6.86 -13.95
N VAL A 269 -8.93 7.77 -13.02
CA VAL A 269 -7.98 8.76 -12.55
C VAL A 269 -7.86 8.65 -11.04
N VAL A 270 -6.63 8.48 -10.54
CA VAL A 270 -6.34 8.58 -9.11
C VAL A 270 -5.99 10.04 -8.81
N SER A 271 -6.73 10.69 -7.93
CA SER A 271 -6.49 12.07 -7.51
C SER A 271 -6.81 12.28 -6.03
N ASN A 272 -6.07 13.17 -5.39
CA ASN A 272 -6.41 13.70 -4.06
C ASN A 272 -7.20 15.02 -4.12
N ALA A 273 -7.62 15.48 -5.30
CA ALA A 273 -8.50 16.63 -5.49
C ALA A 273 -9.95 16.33 -5.05
N GLU A 274 -10.78 17.37 -4.92
CA GLU A 274 -12.20 17.20 -4.55
C GLU A 274 -13.03 16.69 -5.74
N ARG A 275 -12.73 17.20 -6.95
CA ARG A 275 -13.35 16.77 -8.22
C ARG A 275 -12.28 16.66 -9.30
N VAL A 276 -12.54 15.83 -10.31
CA VAL A 276 -11.68 15.71 -11.50
C VAL A 276 -12.54 15.79 -12.75
N GLU A 277 -12.12 16.61 -13.71
CA GLU A 277 -12.72 16.72 -15.04
C GLU A 277 -11.76 16.10 -16.07
N LEU A 278 -12.32 15.36 -17.04
CA LEU A 278 -11.56 14.70 -18.09
C LEU A 278 -11.79 15.40 -19.43
N PHE A 279 -10.73 15.56 -20.20
CA PHE A 279 -10.75 16.18 -21.53
C PHE A 279 -10.15 15.24 -22.57
N ILE A 280 -10.78 15.15 -23.73
CA ILE A 280 -10.21 14.48 -24.91
C ILE A 280 -10.04 15.53 -25.98
N ASN A 281 -8.80 15.75 -26.43
CA ASN A 281 -8.46 16.76 -27.43
C ASN A 281 -9.03 18.16 -27.10
N GLY A 282 -9.02 18.52 -25.81
CA GLY A 282 -9.54 19.79 -25.31
C GLY A 282 -11.07 19.85 -25.10
N ILE A 283 -11.79 18.77 -25.41
CA ILE A 283 -13.25 18.69 -25.22
C ILE A 283 -13.56 17.96 -23.91
N SER A 284 -14.23 18.64 -23.00
CA SER A 284 -14.67 18.06 -21.71
C SER A 284 -15.56 16.84 -21.91
N GLN A 285 -15.31 15.81 -21.12
CA GLN A 285 -16.11 14.60 -20.96
C GLN A 285 -16.89 14.61 -19.63
N GLY A 286 -16.89 15.74 -18.91
CA GLY A 286 -17.54 15.91 -17.61
C GLY A 286 -16.68 15.48 -16.42
N PHE A 287 -17.30 15.44 -15.25
CA PHE A 287 -16.65 15.10 -13.98
C PHE A 287 -16.75 13.61 -13.66
N GLY A 288 -15.67 13.05 -13.14
CA GLY A 288 -15.61 11.63 -12.78
C GLY A 288 -16.41 11.32 -11.51
N GLN A 289 -16.95 10.11 -11.43
CA GLN A 289 -17.59 9.61 -10.22
C GLN A 289 -16.52 9.25 -9.18
N ARG A 290 -16.52 9.95 -8.05
CA ARG A 290 -15.58 9.70 -6.94
C ARG A 290 -15.98 8.45 -6.14
N SER A 291 -15.00 7.61 -5.82
CA SER A 291 -15.10 6.46 -4.92
C SER A 291 -13.81 6.30 -4.10
N TYR A 292 -13.90 5.64 -2.95
CA TYR A 292 -12.75 5.34 -2.06
C TYR A 292 -11.85 6.56 -1.79
N GLN A 293 -12.45 7.74 -1.68
CA GLN A 293 -11.82 9.07 -1.60
C GLN A 293 -10.97 9.51 -2.80
N PHE A 294 -10.23 8.61 -3.46
CA PHE A 294 -9.16 8.97 -4.39
C PHE A 294 -9.40 8.52 -5.84
N LEU A 295 -10.37 7.65 -6.09
CA LEU A 295 -10.62 7.09 -7.42
C LEU A 295 -11.75 7.85 -8.12
N PHE A 296 -11.49 8.35 -9.32
CA PHE A 296 -12.46 8.99 -10.20
C PHE A 296 -12.66 8.14 -11.45
N THR A 297 -13.90 7.65 -11.64
CA THR A 297 -14.27 6.81 -12.79
C THR A 297 -15.05 7.62 -13.81
N PHE A 298 -14.64 7.50 -15.07
CA PHE A 298 -15.32 8.07 -16.24
C PHE A 298 -15.82 6.92 -17.10
N LYS A 299 -17.16 6.78 -17.17
CA LYS A 299 -17.83 5.66 -17.82
C LYS A 299 -17.85 5.83 -19.34
N ASP A 300 -17.73 4.72 -20.05
CA ASP A 300 -18.02 4.61 -21.49
C ASP A 300 -17.28 5.65 -22.36
N ILE A 301 -16.01 5.89 -22.05
CA ILE A 301 -15.19 6.84 -22.79
C ILE A 301 -14.76 6.23 -24.12
N LYS A 302 -15.17 6.87 -25.21
CA LYS A 302 -14.79 6.49 -26.57
C LYS A 302 -13.39 6.99 -26.90
N PHE A 303 -12.51 6.07 -27.30
CA PHE A 303 -11.15 6.40 -27.72
C PHE A 303 -11.15 7.32 -28.95
N GLN A 304 -10.34 8.38 -28.87
CA GLN A 304 -9.97 9.23 -30.00
C GLN A 304 -8.45 9.48 -29.92
N PRO A 305 -7.69 9.25 -31.01
CA PRO A 305 -6.28 9.58 -31.04
C PRO A 305 -6.03 11.04 -30.68
N GLY A 306 -4.94 11.29 -29.95
CA GLY A 306 -4.55 12.62 -29.50
C GLY A 306 -4.24 12.64 -28.01
N ASN A 307 -4.74 13.64 -27.29
CA ASN A 307 -4.46 13.83 -25.87
C ASN A 307 -5.69 13.54 -25.02
N ILE A 308 -5.46 12.83 -23.92
CA ILE A 308 -6.38 12.74 -22.79
C ILE A 308 -5.77 13.47 -21.60
N THR A 309 -6.54 14.36 -20.98
CA THR A 309 -6.09 15.23 -19.90
C THR A 309 -7.05 15.16 -18.72
N ALA A 310 -6.53 15.01 -17.51
CA ALA A 310 -7.31 15.09 -16.27
C ALA A 310 -6.88 16.31 -15.46
N ILE A 311 -7.88 17.12 -15.05
CA ILE A 311 -7.70 18.34 -14.28
C ILE A 311 -8.41 18.20 -12.93
N GLY A 312 -7.70 18.43 -11.83
CA GLY A 312 -8.27 18.41 -10.48
C GLY A 312 -8.79 19.77 -10.03
N TYR A 313 -9.86 19.76 -9.23
CA TYR A 313 -10.48 20.94 -8.67
C TYR A 313 -10.62 20.80 -7.16
N ASP A 314 -10.37 21.90 -6.42
CA ASP A 314 -10.61 21.96 -4.98
C ASP A 314 -12.10 22.16 -4.63
N ALA A 315 -12.42 22.17 -3.34
CA ALA A 315 -13.80 22.36 -2.86
C ALA A 315 -14.41 23.73 -3.22
N ARG A 316 -13.61 24.70 -3.67
CA ARG A 316 -14.06 26.02 -4.15
C ARG A 316 -14.19 26.08 -5.67
N GLY A 317 -13.92 24.98 -6.37
CA GLY A 317 -13.95 24.90 -7.83
C GLY A 317 -12.73 25.48 -8.53
N ARG A 318 -11.59 25.64 -7.83
CA ARG A 318 -10.34 26.13 -8.43
C ARG A 318 -9.49 24.96 -8.90
N GLU A 319 -8.84 25.11 -10.06
CA GLU A 319 -7.89 24.14 -10.57
C GLU A 319 -6.70 23.96 -9.62
N VAL A 320 -6.29 22.70 -9.41
CA VAL A 320 -5.22 22.32 -8.47
C VAL A 320 -4.42 21.12 -8.98
N GLY A 321 -3.12 21.13 -8.66
CA GLY A 321 -2.19 20.10 -9.12
C GLY A 321 -1.75 20.32 -10.57
N GLU A 322 -0.82 19.48 -11.03
CA GLU A 322 -0.41 19.46 -12.43
C GLU A 322 -1.39 18.62 -13.25
N HIS A 323 -1.71 19.07 -14.47
CA HIS A 323 -2.57 18.31 -15.35
C HIS A 323 -1.91 16.97 -15.69
N ALA A 324 -2.61 15.86 -15.43
CA ALA A 324 -2.18 14.56 -15.92
C ALA A 324 -2.53 14.46 -17.40
N VAL A 325 -1.54 14.16 -18.26
CA VAL A 325 -1.73 14.11 -19.71
C VAL A 325 -1.12 12.81 -20.25
N LEU A 326 -1.91 12.06 -21.02
CA LEU A 326 -1.42 10.98 -21.87
C LEU A 326 -1.67 11.32 -23.33
N ALA A 327 -0.77 10.90 -24.21
CA ALA A 327 -0.85 11.16 -25.64
C ALA A 327 -0.72 9.86 -26.44
N THR A 328 -1.54 9.71 -27.48
CA THR A 328 -1.45 8.59 -28.41
C THR A 328 -0.12 8.60 -29.16
N SER A 329 0.73 7.61 -28.90
CA SER A 329 1.99 7.40 -29.62
C SER A 329 1.75 6.88 -31.04
N GLY A 330 2.68 7.17 -31.94
CA GLY A 330 2.71 6.60 -33.30
C GLY A 330 3.33 5.20 -33.34
N ALA A 331 3.60 4.71 -34.54
CA ALA A 331 4.30 3.44 -34.74
C ALA A 331 5.71 3.49 -34.14
N ALA A 332 6.15 2.36 -33.57
CA ALA A 332 7.51 2.18 -33.07
C ALA A 332 8.54 2.38 -34.19
N GLN A 333 9.59 3.16 -33.92
CA GLN A 333 10.61 3.49 -34.92
C GLN A 333 12.05 3.38 -34.42
N ARG A 334 12.30 3.63 -33.13
CA ARG A 334 13.68 3.66 -32.60
C ARG A 334 13.78 3.18 -31.17
N ILE A 335 14.98 2.72 -30.84
CA ILE A 335 15.39 2.45 -29.46
C ILE A 335 15.99 3.73 -28.85
N ARG A 336 15.85 3.90 -27.54
CA ARG A 336 16.63 4.86 -26.75
C ARG A 336 17.21 4.18 -25.52
N LEU A 337 18.51 4.37 -25.29
CA LEU A 337 19.23 3.97 -24.10
C LEU A 337 19.40 5.18 -23.17
N THR A 338 18.93 5.08 -21.93
CA THR A 338 19.10 6.13 -20.91
C THR A 338 19.79 5.55 -19.69
N VAL A 339 20.97 6.07 -19.34
CA VAL A 339 21.75 5.59 -18.20
C VAL A 339 21.42 6.32 -16.91
N SER A 340 21.42 5.57 -15.80
CA SER A 340 21.39 6.06 -14.43
C SER A 340 22.48 5.35 -13.63
N HIS A 341 23.34 6.11 -12.97
CA HIS A 341 24.37 5.60 -12.06
C HIS A 341 24.45 6.53 -10.83
N ALA A 342 25.33 6.24 -9.88
CA ALA A 342 25.52 7.07 -8.71
C ALA A 342 25.83 8.54 -9.08
N PRO A 343 25.39 9.54 -8.29
CA PRO A 343 25.60 10.97 -8.61
C PRO A 343 27.08 11.38 -8.76
N ASN A 344 28.01 10.61 -8.20
CA ASN A 344 29.46 10.84 -8.29
C ASN A 344 30.11 10.16 -9.50
N GLY A 345 29.34 9.46 -10.34
CA GLY A 345 29.86 8.74 -11.51
C GLY A 345 29.89 7.23 -11.31
N PHE A 346 30.25 6.52 -12.37
CA PHE A 346 30.38 5.07 -12.41
C PHE A 346 31.83 4.67 -12.15
N HIS A 347 32.10 3.84 -11.13
CA HIS A 347 33.45 3.54 -10.65
C HIS A 347 33.87 2.09 -10.89
N ALA A 348 35.13 1.87 -11.24
CA ALA A 348 35.74 0.57 -11.50
C ALA A 348 36.15 -0.14 -10.20
N ASP A 349 35.20 -0.35 -9.29
CA ASP A 349 35.41 -1.04 -8.01
C ASP A 349 35.10 -2.56 -8.07
N GLY A 350 34.56 -3.02 -9.21
CA GLY A 350 34.12 -4.41 -9.41
C GLY A 350 32.69 -4.72 -8.95
N ALA A 351 31.96 -3.74 -8.41
CA ALA A 351 30.63 -3.93 -7.82
C ALA A 351 29.61 -2.85 -8.22
N ASP A 352 30.05 -1.64 -8.57
CA ASP A 352 29.19 -0.53 -8.97
C ASP A 352 28.33 -0.90 -10.18
N MET A 353 27.15 -0.31 -10.24
CA MET A 353 26.09 -0.67 -11.19
C MET A 353 25.60 0.57 -11.94
N ALA A 354 25.66 0.52 -13.26
CA ALA A 354 24.92 1.43 -14.13
C ALA A 354 23.63 0.74 -14.60
N LEU A 355 22.50 1.40 -14.36
CA LEU A 355 21.18 1.00 -14.81
C LEU A 355 20.93 1.67 -16.16
N VAL A 356 20.49 0.91 -17.16
CA VAL A 356 20.19 1.45 -18.49
C VAL A 356 18.75 1.13 -18.86
N ASP A 357 17.91 2.15 -18.92
CA ASP A 357 16.57 2.06 -19.48
C ASP A 357 16.64 1.93 -20.99
N VAL A 358 15.85 1.00 -21.52
CA VAL A 358 15.77 0.66 -22.94
C VAL A 358 14.33 0.90 -23.36
N GLU A 359 14.10 1.99 -24.10
CA GLU A 359 12.76 2.38 -24.52
C GLU A 359 12.56 2.19 -26.02
N VAL A 360 11.36 1.76 -26.42
CA VAL A 360 10.91 1.81 -27.82
C VAL A 360 10.03 3.04 -28.01
N LEU A 361 10.42 3.88 -28.96
CA LEU A 361 9.83 5.19 -29.19
C LEU A 361 9.29 5.34 -30.61
N ASP A 362 8.29 6.21 -30.75
CA ASP A 362 7.81 6.69 -32.04
C ASP A 362 8.70 7.80 -32.64
N ALA A 363 8.33 8.28 -33.83
CA ALA A 363 9.03 9.36 -34.53
C ALA A 363 9.10 10.68 -33.73
N GLN A 364 8.11 10.94 -32.88
CA GLN A 364 8.03 12.13 -32.02
C GLN A 364 8.78 11.94 -30.70
N GLY A 365 9.34 10.75 -30.45
CA GLY A 365 10.09 10.43 -29.24
C GLY A 365 9.22 10.06 -28.03
N ARG A 366 7.95 9.73 -28.24
CA ARG A 366 7.04 9.22 -27.20
C ARG A 366 7.23 7.72 -27.08
N ARG A 367 7.17 7.19 -25.86
CA ARG A 367 7.19 5.74 -25.61
C ARG A 367 5.97 5.08 -26.27
N CYS A 368 6.19 3.96 -26.95
CA CYS A 368 5.12 3.14 -27.52
C CYS A 368 4.64 2.14 -26.46
N PRO A 369 3.50 2.37 -25.78
CA PRO A 369 3.10 1.59 -24.61
C PRO A 369 2.70 0.14 -24.95
N LEU A 370 2.48 -0.17 -26.23
CA LEU A 370 2.15 -1.53 -26.69
C LEU A 370 3.36 -2.28 -27.29
N ALA A 371 4.54 -1.65 -27.32
CA ALA A 371 5.73 -2.28 -27.88
C ALA A 371 6.26 -3.40 -26.97
N ASN A 372 6.51 -4.57 -27.56
CA ASN A 372 7.05 -5.75 -26.89
C ASN A 372 8.22 -6.39 -27.67
N ASN A 373 8.96 -5.55 -28.41
CA ASN A 373 10.04 -5.97 -29.31
C ASN A 373 11.17 -6.65 -28.55
N MET A 374 11.73 -7.72 -29.12
CA MET A 374 12.99 -8.31 -28.65
C MET A 374 14.15 -7.36 -28.95
N ILE A 375 14.95 -7.02 -27.93
CA ILE A 375 16.14 -6.18 -28.08
C ILE A 375 17.39 -7.02 -27.88
N HIS A 376 18.33 -6.93 -28.82
CA HIS A 376 19.65 -7.54 -28.73
C HIS A 376 20.70 -6.53 -28.24
N PHE A 377 21.52 -6.94 -27.28
CA PHE A 377 22.55 -6.10 -26.64
C PHE A 377 23.97 -6.59 -26.91
N GLU A 378 24.84 -5.65 -27.28
CA GLU A 378 26.28 -5.84 -27.34
C GLU A 378 27.00 -4.86 -26.42
N THR A 379 27.99 -5.36 -25.67
CA THR A 379 28.83 -4.54 -24.78
C THR A 379 30.29 -4.61 -25.17
N GLN A 380 30.98 -3.48 -25.10
CA GLN A 380 32.42 -3.35 -25.34
C GLN A 380 33.06 -2.55 -24.19
N GLY A 381 34.33 -2.82 -23.90
CA GLY A 381 35.07 -2.19 -22.80
C GLY A 381 35.02 -2.99 -21.49
N PRO A 382 35.61 -2.47 -20.41
CA PRO A 382 35.82 -3.20 -19.16
C PRO A 382 34.55 -3.24 -18.27
N VAL A 383 33.51 -3.91 -18.75
CA VAL A 383 32.19 -4.02 -18.10
C VAL A 383 31.61 -5.43 -18.19
N ASP A 384 30.90 -5.84 -17.14
CA ASP A 384 30.10 -7.05 -17.16
C ASP A 384 28.63 -6.70 -17.46
N PHE A 385 28.08 -7.27 -18.54
CA PHE A 385 26.65 -7.21 -18.80
C PHE A 385 25.91 -8.16 -17.86
N ARG A 386 24.94 -7.64 -17.10
CA ARG A 386 24.14 -8.39 -16.12
C ARG A 386 22.69 -8.59 -16.55
N GLY A 387 22.32 -8.15 -17.75
CA GLY A 387 20.98 -8.35 -18.32
C GLY A 387 19.90 -7.59 -17.57
N GLY A 388 18.66 -8.00 -17.84
CA GLY A 388 17.46 -7.56 -17.13
C GLY A 388 16.58 -8.76 -16.79
N ILE A 389 15.28 -8.54 -16.68
CA ILE A 389 14.27 -9.59 -16.54
C ILE A 389 13.03 -9.20 -17.34
N ALA A 390 12.37 -10.18 -17.90
CA ALA A 390 11.06 -10.05 -18.52
C ALA A 390 10.25 -11.32 -18.28
N HIS A 391 8.93 -11.24 -18.41
CA HIS A 391 8.06 -12.40 -18.31
C HIS A 391 8.11 -13.23 -19.61
N GLY A 392 8.76 -14.40 -19.53
CA GLY A 392 8.74 -15.47 -20.53
C GLY A 392 8.01 -16.72 -20.02
N ARG A 393 7.46 -17.52 -20.94
CA ARG A 393 6.75 -18.77 -20.59
C ARG A 393 7.68 -19.90 -20.15
N GLU A 394 8.92 -19.92 -20.65
CA GLU A 394 9.90 -20.99 -20.40
C GLU A 394 11.16 -20.48 -19.69
N ASP A 395 11.44 -19.18 -19.75
CA ASP A 395 12.59 -18.51 -19.14
C ASP A 395 12.24 -17.10 -18.64
N ASN A 396 13.20 -16.43 -17.98
CA ASN A 396 13.04 -15.08 -17.43
C ASN A 396 14.09 -14.08 -17.97
N TYR A 397 14.85 -14.45 -19.00
CA TYR A 397 15.87 -13.62 -19.66
C TYR A 397 17.02 -13.13 -18.77
N VAL A 398 17.14 -13.64 -17.54
CA VAL A 398 18.22 -13.22 -16.63
C VAL A 398 19.58 -13.56 -17.26
N LEU A 399 20.46 -12.56 -17.34
CA LEU A 399 21.77 -12.59 -18.03
C LEU A 399 21.71 -12.72 -19.56
N SER A 400 20.53 -12.83 -20.18
CA SER A 400 20.39 -12.91 -21.63
C SER A 400 20.74 -11.59 -22.30
N LYS A 401 21.43 -11.66 -23.44
CA LYS A 401 21.67 -10.52 -24.34
C LYS A 401 20.49 -10.21 -25.25
N ASP A 402 19.48 -11.08 -25.25
CA ASP A 402 18.21 -10.86 -25.91
C ASP A 402 17.16 -10.69 -24.81
N LEU A 403 16.54 -9.51 -24.74
CA LEU A 403 15.55 -9.18 -23.72
C LEU A 403 14.41 -8.37 -24.36
N PRO A 404 13.15 -8.79 -24.23
CA PRO A 404 12.05 -8.00 -24.75
C PRO A 404 11.83 -6.75 -23.92
N VAL A 405 11.46 -5.65 -24.58
CA VAL A 405 10.75 -4.59 -23.87
C VAL A 405 9.38 -5.09 -23.48
N GLU A 406 8.86 -4.60 -22.36
CA GLU A 406 7.47 -4.83 -21.96
C GLU A 406 6.82 -3.46 -21.83
N CYS A 407 5.67 -3.28 -22.49
CA CYS A 407 4.99 -1.99 -22.48
C CYS A 407 5.87 -0.81 -22.94
N GLY A 408 6.75 -1.07 -23.92
CA GLY A 408 7.67 -0.11 -24.51
C GLY A 408 8.92 0.22 -23.69
N ILE A 409 9.16 -0.46 -22.57
CA ILE A 409 10.38 -0.27 -21.77
C ILE A 409 10.89 -1.57 -21.13
N ASN A 410 12.20 -1.69 -20.99
CA ASN A 410 12.83 -2.56 -19.98
C ASN A 410 14.10 -1.89 -19.44
N ARG A 411 14.81 -2.53 -18.53
CA ARG A 411 16.07 -2.06 -17.97
C ARG A 411 17.10 -3.17 -17.96
N VAL A 412 18.31 -2.85 -18.38
CA VAL A 412 19.48 -3.73 -18.25
C VAL A 412 20.48 -3.15 -17.26
N LEU A 413 21.30 -4.04 -16.71
CA LEU A 413 22.30 -3.72 -15.71
C LEU A 413 23.71 -3.93 -16.26
N LEU A 414 24.58 -2.94 -16.04
CA LEU A 414 26.01 -3.01 -16.33
C LEU A 414 26.78 -2.95 -15.01
N ARG A 415 27.56 -3.98 -14.71
CA ARG A 415 28.43 -4.00 -13.52
C ARG A 415 29.85 -3.60 -13.90
N ALA A 416 30.43 -2.68 -13.15
CA ALA A 416 31.81 -2.28 -13.34
C ALA A 416 32.76 -3.45 -13.11
N THR A 417 33.85 -3.52 -13.87
CA THR A 417 35.00 -4.36 -13.52
C THR A 417 35.96 -3.57 -12.62
N ARG A 418 37.14 -4.11 -12.33
CA ARG A 418 38.23 -3.38 -11.64
C ARG A 418 39.10 -2.57 -12.59
N GLU A 419 38.87 -2.69 -13.90
CA GLU A 419 39.56 -1.90 -14.91
C GLU A 419 38.69 -0.69 -15.28
N ALA A 420 39.26 0.50 -15.10
CA ALA A 420 38.62 1.74 -15.53
C ALA A 420 38.78 1.93 -17.04
N GLY A 421 37.75 2.45 -17.70
CA GLY A 421 37.86 2.72 -19.13
C GLY A 421 36.54 3.05 -19.84
N PRO A 422 36.62 3.35 -21.14
CA PRO A 422 35.46 3.61 -21.97
C PRO A 422 34.65 2.33 -22.18
N ILE A 423 33.33 2.45 -22.06
CA ILE A 423 32.36 1.37 -22.20
C ILE A 423 31.34 1.78 -23.25
N THR A 424 30.98 0.84 -24.12
CA THR A 424 29.93 1.03 -25.12
C THR A 424 28.88 -0.06 -24.97
N LEU A 425 27.61 0.33 -24.92
CA LEU A 425 26.45 -0.56 -24.99
C LEU A 425 25.66 -0.23 -26.27
N ILE A 426 25.42 -1.23 -27.10
CA ILE A 426 24.66 -1.11 -28.35
C ILE A 426 23.37 -1.91 -28.17
N ALA A 427 22.23 -1.33 -28.54
CA ALA A 427 20.93 -1.98 -28.53
C ALA A 427 20.33 -1.99 -29.95
N THR A 428 19.92 -3.16 -30.42
CA THR A 428 19.36 -3.35 -31.78
C THR A 428 18.09 -4.19 -31.72
N ALA A 429 17.18 -3.97 -32.69
CA ALA A 429 15.99 -4.80 -32.87
C ALA A 429 15.51 -4.70 -34.32
N GLU A 430 14.85 -5.75 -34.81
CA GLU A 430 14.29 -5.76 -36.15
C GLU A 430 13.29 -4.63 -36.37
N GLY A 431 13.43 -3.90 -37.47
CA GLY A 431 12.53 -2.80 -37.85
C GLY A 431 12.69 -1.51 -37.04
N LEU A 432 13.61 -1.45 -36.05
CA LEU A 432 13.87 -0.26 -35.23
C LEU A 432 15.27 0.29 -35.51
N SER A 433 15.40 1.62 -35.48
CA SER A 433 16.71 2.26 -35.44
C SER A 433 17.41 1.94 -34.11
N SER A 434 18.64 1.45 -34.18
CA SER A 434 19.47 1.12 -33.02
C SER A 434 19.89 2.35 -32.22
N ASP A 435 20.31 2.14 -30.98
CA ASP A 435 20.97 3.17 -30.17
C ASP A 435 22.30 2.67 -29.60
N THR A 436 23.21 3.60 -29.30
CA THR A 436 24.54 3.32 -28.75
C THR A 436 24.84 4.27 -27.60
N LEU A 437 24.84 3.71 -26.39
CA LEU A 437 25.25 4.40 -25.17
C LEU A 437 26.76 4.28 -24.99
N ARG A 438 27.41 5.40 -24.68
CA ARG A 438 28.82 5.43 -24.26
C ARG A 438 28.92 6.00 -22.85
N LEU A 439 29.64 5.31 -21.98
CA LEU A 439 29.96 5.73 -20.62
C LEU A 439 31.42 5.41 -20.30
N THR A 440 31.92 5.88 -19.16
CA THR A 440 33.30 5.61 -18.72
C THR A 440 33.27 5.24 -17.25
N SER A 441 33.86 4.09 -16.90
CA SER A 441 34.13 3.75 -15.51
C SER A 441 35.39 4.46 -15.04
N GLN A 442 35.34 5.08 -13.86
CA GLN A 442 36.43 5.84 -13.26
C GLN A 442 37.27 4.95 -12.36
N ALA A 443 38.59 5.13 -12.36
CA ALA A 443 39.46 4.39 -11.45
C ALA A 443 39.22 4.82 -10.00
N ILE A 444 39.29 3.85 -9.08
CA ILE A 444 39.42 4.12 -7.65
C ILE A 444 40.85 3.82 -7.21
N GLU A 445 41.35 4.57 -6.23
CA GLU A 445 42.66 4.28 -5.66
C GLU A 445 42.58 3.03 -4.80
N VAL A 446 43.43 2.04 -5.12
CA VAL A 446 43.55 0.80 -4.34
C VAL A 446 45.02 0.61 -3.99
N LYS A 447 45.31 0.54 -2.70
CA LYS A 447 46.65 0.29 -2.16
C LYS A 447 46.61 -0.97 -1.30
N ASP A 448 47.41 -1.96 -1.68
CA ASP A 448 47.52 -3.25 -0.97
C ASP A 448 46.16 -3.94 -0.72
N GLY A 449 45.23 -3.81 -1.68
CA GLY A 449 43.88 -4.39 -1.61
C GLY A 449 42.85 -3.57 -0.83
N LEU A 450 43.21 -2.38 -0.35
CA LEU A 450 42.34 -1.47 0.39
C LEU A 450 42.06 -0.20 -0.42
N SER A 451 40.88 0.38 -0.22
CA SER A 451 40.51 1.68 -0.78
C SER A 451 39.86 2.55 0.28
N GLU A 452 40.13 3.86 0.23
CA GLU A 452 39.41 4.86 1.03
C GLU A 452 38.14 5.36 0.33
N TYR A 453 37.83 4.84 -0.87
CA TYR A 453 36.60 5.17 -1.58
C TYR A 453 35.39 4.49 -0.92
N PHE A 454 34.46 5.30 -0.42
CA PHE A 454 33.17 4.86 0.07
C PHE A 454 32.05 5.35 -0.86
N PRO A 455 31.28 4.44 -1.49
CA PRO A 455 30.19 4.83 -2.40
C PRO A 455 29.16 5.77 -1.76
N GLN A 456 28.96 5.68 -0.45
CA GLN A 456 27.98 6.50 0.28
C GLN A 456 28.38 7.97 0.47
N ASP A 457 29.66 8.34 0.37
CA ASP A 457 30.17 9.66 0.77
C ASP A 457 29.58 10.84 -0.03
N LYS A 458 29.02 10.55 -1.21
CA LYS A 458 28.44 11.56 -2.11
C LYS A 458 26.91 11.45 -2.22
N LEU A 459 26.29 10.57 -1.44
CA LEU A 459 24.84 10.47 -1.41
C LEU A 459 24.26 11.64 -0.61
N ILE A 460 23.33 12.36 -1.22
CA ILE A 460 22.66 13.50 -0.59
C ILE A 460 21.46 13.05 0.24
N ALA A 461 21.21 13.75 1.35
CA ALA A 461 19.98 13.66 2.12
C ALA A 461 18.95 14.66 1.58
N PRO A 462 17.87 14.21 0.90
CA PRO A 462 16.84 15.12 0.41
C PRO A 462 16.00 15.69 1.57
N LEU A 463 16.18 16.98 1.87
CA LEU A 463 15.43 17.69 2.93
C LEU A 463 14.29 18.58 2.40
N TRP A 464 13.92 18.43 1.12
CA TRP A 464 12.96 19.32 0.44
C TRP A 464 11.53 19.23 0.99
N ARG A 465 11.16 18.13 1.67
CA ARG A 465 9.82 18.00 2.29
C ARG A 465 9.65 18.90 3.52
N GLY A 466 10.75 19.38 4.10
CA GLY A 466 10.77 20.22 5.29
C GLY A 466 10.57 19.44 6.60
N ALA A 467 10.52 20.18 7.71
CA ALA A 467 10.34 19.61 9.03
C ALA A 467 8.93 19.05 9.24
N THR A 468 8.82 18.07 10.15
CA THR A 468 7.53 17.61 10.68
C THR A 468 6.72 18.80 11.24
N PRO A 469 5.42 18.90 10.93
CA PRO A 469 4.58 19.97 11.47
C PRO A 469 4.61 20.00 13.01
N GLY A 470 4.71 21.20 13.59
CA GLY A 470 4.62 21.41 15.04
C GLY A 470 3.21 21.31 15.61
N THR A 471 2.20 21.16 14.75
CA THR A 471 0.79 20.94 15.09
C THR A 471 0.35 19.56 14.63
N PRO A 472 -0.76 19.02 15.17
CA PRO A 472 -1.35 17.80 14.63
C PRO A 472 -1.53 17.89 13.10
N SER A 473 -1.15 16.81 12.41
CA SER A 473 -1.22 16.71 10.95
C SER A 473 -2.57 16.21 10.42
N PHE A 474 -3.57 16.16 11.30
CA PHE A 474 -4.93 15.70 11.03
C PHE A 474 -5.96 16.68 11.58
N THR A 475 -7.18 16.58 11.05
CA THR A 475 -8.36 17.29 11.57
C THR A 475 -9.36 16.27 12.12
N LEU A 476 -10.02 16.62 13.23
CA LEU A 476 -11.09 15.79 13.76
C LEU A 476 -12.30 15.80 12.81
N SER A 477 -12.67 14.64 12.27
CA SER A 477 -13.82 14.47 11.38
C SER A 477 -15.04 13.83 12.06
N ARG A 478 -14.81 13.15 13.20
CA ARG A 478 -15.84 12.43 13.96
C ARG A 478 -15.79 12.81 15.44
N ILE A 479 -16.97 12.84 16.08
CA ILE A 479 -17.12 13.10 17.52
C ILE A 479 -17.48 11.77 18.19
N PRO A 480 -16.56 11.10 18.90
CA PRO A 480 -16.83 9.79 19.50
C PRO A 480 -17.85 9.88 20.64
N VAL A 481 -18.74 8.88 20.72
CA VAL A 481 -19.70 8.70 21.79
C VAL A 481 -19.22 7.59 22.71
N SER A 482 -18.90 7.91 23.95
CA SER A 482 -18.53 6.89 24.94
C SER A 482 -19.74 6.09 25.38
N ILE A 483 -19.60 4.76 25.43
CA ILE A 483 -20.60 3.84 25.96
C ILE A 483 -20.42 3.67 27.46
N ARG A 484 -21.52 3.82 28.21
CA ARG A 484 -21.57 3.64 29.66
C ARG A 484 -21.81 2.17 30.03
N LYS A 485 -22.69 1.51 29.30
CA LYS A 485 -23.10 0.12 29.56
C LYS A 485 -23.62 -0.52 28.28
N SER A 486 -23.51 -1.84 28.20
CA SER A 486 -24.22 -2.65 27.22
C SER A 486 -25.01 -3.78 27.89
N ILE A 487 -26.02 -4.27 27.18
CA ILE A 487 -26.72 -5.52 27.49
C ILE A 487 -27.00 -6.24 26.18
N ALA A 488 -27.05 -7.57 26.19
CA ALA A 488 -27.30 -8.34 24.98
C ALA A 488 -28.31 -9.47 25.20
N GLY A 489 -28.92 -9.94 24.12
CA GLY A 489 -29.89 -11.02 24.13
C GLY A 489 -29.29 -12.39 24.49
N TYR A 490 -27.97 -12.55 24.41
CA TYR A 490 -27.21 -13.73 24.81
C TYR A 490 -25.84 -13.33 25.34
N GLN A 491 -25.27 -14.08 26.30
CA GLN A 491 -23.97 -13.78 26.91
C GLN A 491 -23.80 -12.29 27.25
N SER A 492 -24.80 -11.70 27.91
CA SER A 492 -24.85 -10.27 28.23
C SER A 492 -23.67 -9.83 29.09
N GLU A 493 -23.12 -10.74 29.91
CA GLU A 493 -21.88 -10.55 30.67
C GLU A 493 -20.64 -10.30 29.80
N LYS A 494 -20.69 -10.70 28.52
CA LYS A 494 -19.62 -10.46 27.52
C LYS A 494 -19.93 -9.29 26.58
N ALA A 495 -21.07 -8.62 26.72
CA ALA A 495 -21.45 -7.54 25.80
C ALA A 495 -20.41 -6.39 25.78
N ALA A 496 -19.70 -6.18 26.88
CA ALA A 496 -18.61 -5.20 26.97
C ALA A 496 -17.44 -5.48 26.00
N ALA A 497 -17.25 -6.72 25.56
CA ALA A 497 -16.23 -7.11 24.58
C ALA A 497 -16.47 -6.58 23.16
N SER A 498 -17.53 -5.77 22.96
CA SER A 498 -17.81 -5.11 21.68
C SER A 498 -17.42 -3.62 21.67
N TYR A 499 -16.75 -3.12 22.72
CA TYR A 499 -16.25 -1.74 22.82
C TYR A 499 -15.13 -1.60 23.86
N ASP A 500 -14.30 -2.64 24.04
CA ASP A 500 -13.29 -2.73 25.11
C ASP A 500 -11.88 -2.30 24.67
N ASP A 501 -11.70 -1.83 23.43
CA ASP A 501 -10.41 -1.51 22.81
C ASP A 501 -9.48 -2.73 22.62
N ASN A 502 -10.03 -3.94 22.54
CA ASN A 502 -9.27 -5.16 22.24
C ASN A 502 -9.81 -5.86 20.98
N GLU A 503 -8.96 -5.94 19.95
CA GLU A 503 -9.32 -6.52 18.65
C GLU A 503 -9.40 -8.07 18.66
N GLU A 504 -9.01 -8.72 19.76
CA GLU A 504 -9.03 -10.18 19.93
C GLU A 504 -10.27 -10.68 20.70
N THR A 505 -11.03 -9.78 21.32
CA THR A 505 -12.28 -10.09 22.02
C THR A 505 -13.47 -9.78 21.11
N LEU A 506 -14.60 -10.46 21.38
CA LEU A 506 -15.85 -10.21 20.67
C LEU A 506 -17.05 -10.63 21.51
N TRP A 507 -18.20 -10.06 21.19
CA TRP A 507 -19.49 -10.58 21.60
C TRP A 507 -20.17 -11.32 20.43
N LYS A 508 -20.84 -12.45 20.71
CA LYS A 508 -21.65 -13.18 19.72
C LYS A 508 -22.91 -13.78 20.34
N ASN A 509 -23.97 -13.92 19.54
CA ASN A 509 -25.19 -14.63 19.94
C ASN A 509 -25.13 -16.15 19.67
N ASP A 510 -26.18 -16.88 20.05
CA ASP A 510 -26.32 -18.33 19.86
C ASP A 510 -26.93 -18.75 18.49
N GLY A 511 -27.01 -17.81 17.53
CA GLY A 511 -27.57 -18.03 16.20
C GLY A 511 -29.11 -17.96 16.11
N LYS A 512 -29.79 -17.71 17.23
CA LYS A 512 -31.26 -17.56 17.29
C LYS A 512 -31.67 -16.11 17.11
N VAL A 513 -32.78 -15.89 16.40
CA VAL A 513 -33.30 -14.54 16.11
C VAL A 513 -33.57 -13.72 17.37
N GLN A 514 -34.27 -14.32 18.34
CA GLN A 514 -34.64 -13.67 19.61
C GLN A 514 -33.46 -13.21 20.49
N THR A 515 -32.24 -13.70 20.23
CA THR A 515 -31.03 -13.33 20.98
C THR A 515 -30.04 -12.52 20.14
N ALA A 516 -30.31 -12.33 18.85
CA ALA A 516 -29.40 -11.73 17.88
C ALA A 516 -29.38 -10.19 17.95
N TRP A 517 -29.32 -9.64 19.16
CA TRP A 517 -29.30 -8.22 19.40
C TRP A 517 -28.40 -7.85 20.58
N ILE A 518 -27.83 -6.65 20.51
CA ILE A 518 -27.07 -5.99 21.57
C ILE A 518 -27.53 -4.53 21.70
N GLU A 519 -27.66 -4.07 22.92
CA GLU A 519 -28.00 -2.68 23.26
C GLU A 519 -26.82 -1.98 23.92
N PHE A 520 -26.62 -0.73 23.52
CA PHE A 520 -25.63 0.18 24.06
C PHE A 520 -26.33 1.37 24.70
N GLN A 521 -25.87 1.75 25.88
CA GLN A 521 -26.27 2.98 26.56
C GLN A 521 -25.14 4.01 26.44
N PRO A 522 -25.32 5.05 25.60
CA PRO A 522 -24.41 6.19 25.57
C PRO A 522 -24.23 6.85 26.93
N SER A 523 -23.06 7.45 27.16
CA SER A 523 -22.74 8.24 28.35
C SER A 523 -23.60 9.49 28.51
N ARG A 524 -24.20 9.97 27.41
CA ARG A 524 -25.14 11.10 27.35
C ARG A 524 -26.13 10.87 26.22
N GLN A 525 -27.31 11.50 26.29
CA GLN A 525 -28.20 11.55 25.12
C GLN A 525 -27.49 12.26 23.96
N VAL A 526 -27.62 11.69 22.75
CA VAL A 526 -26.84 12.18 21.60
C VAL A 526 -27.56 11.93 20.28
N ALA A 527 -27.53 12.91 19.38
CA ALA A 527 -27.94 12.72 18.00
C ALA A 527 -26.79 12.04 17.24
N LEU A 528 -27.06 10.86 16.69
CA LEU A 528 -26.04 10.04 16.03
C LEU A 528 -25.90 10.41 14.54
N LYS A 529 -24.68 10.30 14.04
CA LYS A 529 -24.33 10.53 12.63
C LYS A 529 -23.96 9.21 11.95
N GLU A 530 -23.11 8.43 12.60
CA GLU A 530 -22.47 7.24 12.01
C GLU A 530 -22.33 6.14 13.07
N CYS A 531 -22.44 4.89 12.64
CA CYS A 531 -22.07 3.70 13.40
C CYS A 531 -20.93 2.99 12.66
N CYS A 532 -19.80 2.79 13.32
CA CYS A 532 -18.64 2.09 12.77
C CYS A 532 -18.53 0.71 13.42
N LEU A 533 -18.56 -0.35 12.60
CA LEU A 533 -18.58 -1.73 13.07
C LEU A 533 -17.39 -2.51 12.56
N LYS A 534 -16.86 -3.40 13.41
CA LYS A 534 -16.05 -4.54 13.00
C LYS A 534 -16.75 -5.83 13.41
N LEU A 535 -17.02 -6.67 12.43
CA LEU A 535 -17.75 -7.92 12.58
C LEU A 535 -16.80 -9.11 12.38
N SER A 536 -17.10 -10.25 13.00
CA SER A 536 -16.26 -11.45 12.85
C SER A 536 -16.45 -12.10 11.47
N ASP A 537 -15.43 -12.76 10.92
CA ASP A 537 -15.49 -13.56 9.67
C ASP A 537 -16.02 -12.82 8.42
N TRP A 538 -16.17 -11.51 8.49
CA TRP A 538 -16.94 -10.75 7.51
C TRP A 538 -16.20 -10.41 6.21
N ARG A 539 -14.95 -10.86 6.10
CA ARG A 539 -14.30 -11.02 4.79
C ARG A 539 -15.10 -11.97 3.89
N LYS A 540 -15.77 -12.96 4.49
CA LYS A 540 -16.55 -13.99 3.77
C LYS A 540 -18.06 -13.84 3.98
N LYS A 541 -18.48 -13.11 5.00
CA LYS A 541 -19.88 -12.99 5.43
C LYS A 541 -20.36 -11.54 5.35
N THR A 542 -21.58 -11.35 4.87
CA THR A 542 -22.34 -10.11 5.05
C THR A 542 -23.32 -10.31 6.22
N TYR A 543 -23.75 -9.21 6.82
CA TYR A 543 -24.71 -9.21 7.91
C TYR A 543 -25.90 -8.34 7.50
N ARG A 544 -27.10 -8.88 7.63
CA ARG A 544 -28.32 -8.08 7.50
C ARG A 544 -28.67 -7.51 8.86
N LEU A 545 -28.50 -6.21 9.07
CA LEU A 545 -28.66 -5.57 10.38
C LEU A 545 -29.77 -4.52 10.37
N ARG A 546 -30.33 -4.28 11.56
CA ARG A 546 -31.06 -3.06 11.90
C ARG A 546 -30.37 -2.38 13.07
N ILE A 547 -30.23 -1.06 12.98
CA ILE A 547 -29.76 -0.19 14.06
C ILE A 547 -30.93 0.71 14.46
N SER A 548 -31.40 0.57 15.69
CA SER A 548 -32.48 1.38 16.27
C SER A 548 -31.94 2.33 17.34
N GLY A 549 -32.46 3.54 17.37
CA GLY A 549 -32.26 4.53 18.43
C GLY A 549 -33.50 4.63 19.31
N PHE A 550 -33.32 4.87 20.61
CA PHE A 550 -34.42 5.05 21.55
C PHE A 550 -34.39 6.47 22.11
N CYS A 551 -35.32 7.29 21.64
CA CYS A 551 -35.49 8.70 21.97
C CYS A 551 -36.39 8.85 23.20
N PRO A 552 -35.90 9.43 24.32
CA PRO A 552 -36.77 9.81 25.42
C PRO A 552 -37.72 10.94 24.99
N THR A 553 -39.01 10.74 25.17
CA THR A 553 -40.07 11.72 24.88
C THR A 553 -40.84 12.06 26.15
N GLU A 554 -41.68 13.10 26.11
CA GLU A 554 -42.57 13.44 27.22
C GLU A 554 -43.55 12.30 27.57
N SER A 555 -43.87 11.44 26.60
CA SER A 555 -44.80 10.30 26.72
C SER A 555 -44.11 8.95 26.95
N GLY A 556 -42.78 8.89 27.00
CA GLY A 556 -42.03 7.64 27.25
C GLY A 556 -40.75 7.54 26.43
N VAL A 557 -40.60 6.43 25.70
CA VAL A 557 -39.45 6.16 24.83
C VAL A 557 -39.96 5.77 23.46
N GLU A 558 -39.54 6.50 22.43
CA GLU A 558 -39.84 6.22 21.04
C GLU A 558 -38.65 5.50 20.38
N GLU A 559 -38.92 4.39 19.70
CA GLU A 559 -37.92 3.69 18.88
C GLU A 559 -37.92 4.27 17.46
N VAL A 560 -36.73 4.62 16.96
CA VAL A 560 -36.52 5.10 15.60
C VAL A 560 -35.50 4.21 14.88
N ILE A 561 -35.81 3.80 13.65
CA ILE A 561 -34.86 3.03 12.83
C ILE A 561 -33.84 4.00 12.25
N LEU A 562 -32.58 3.86 12.66
CA LEU A 562 -31.46 4.70 12.23
C LEU A 562 -30.78 4.14 10.98
N TRP A 563 -30.77 2.81 10.83
CA TRP A 563 -30.23 2.13 9.65
C TRP A 563 -30.83 0.73 9.54
N GLU A 564 -31.08 0.27 8.32
CA GLU A 564 -31.45 -1.12 8.03
C GLU A 564 -30.90 -1.50 6.66
N GLY A 565 -30.24 -2.66 6.57
CA GLY A 565 -29.65 -3.10 5.31
C GLY A 565 -28.73 -4.29 5.46
N GLU A 566 -28.00 -4.57 4.38
CA GLU A 566 -26.95 -5.58 4.34
C GLU A 566 -25.57 -4.90 4.36
N THR A 567 -24.67 -5.39 5.19
CA THR A 567 -23.30 -4.89 5.26
C THR A 567 -22.48 -5.36 4.06
N GLU A 568 -21.53 -4.55 3.62
CA GLU A 568 -20.49 -5.01 2.68
C GLU A 568 -19.52 -5.98 3.38
N LYS A 569 -18.81 -6.78 2.58
CA LYS A 569 -17.64 -7.55 3.04
C LYS A 569 -16.48 -6.58 3.26
N SER A 570 -15.74 -6.75 4.34
CA SER A 570 -14.61 -5.87 4.67
C SER A 570 -13.45 -6.65 5.28
N LEU A 571 -12.25 -6.07 5.19
CA LEU A 571 -11.05 -6.52 5.90
C LEU A 571 -10.85 -5.75 7.22
N GLY A 572 -11.71 -4.80 7.55
CA GLY A 572 -11.39 -3.83 8.60
C GLY A 572 -12.58 -3.41 9.43
N TYR A 573 -13.13 -2.25 9.07
CA TYR A 573 -14.32 -1.64 9.64
C TYR A 573 -15.25 -1.22 8.50
N ILE A 574 -16.53 -1.01 8.80
CA ILE A 574 -17.50 -0.36 7.91
C ILE A 574 -18.06 0.83 8.66
N THR A 575 -18.31 1.91 7.94
CA THR A 575 -18.99 3.08 8.48
C THR A 575 -20.39 3.13 7.88
N LEU A 576 -21.40 2.97 8.74
CA LEU A 576 -22.80 3.03 8.38
C LEU A 576 -23.33 4.45 8.66
N PRO A 577 -23.77 5.21 7.64
CA PRO A 577 -24.42 6.49 7.86
C PRO A 577 -25.79 6.25 8.51
N LEU A 578 -26.08 6.99 9.58
CA LEU A 578 -27.33 6.86 10.34
C LEU A 578 -28.31 7.97 9.94
N ALA A 579 -29.58 7.60 9.83
CA ALA A 579 -30.68 8.54 9.61
C ALA A 579 -30.73 9.61 10.72
N GLU A 580 -31.29 10.77 10.39
CA GLU A 580 -31.47 11.85 11.36
C GLU A 580 -32.48 11.47 12.44
N SER A 581 -32.15 11.79 13.69
CA SER A 581 -33.02 11.55 14.84
C SER A 581 -32.82 12.59 15.93
N ALA A 582 -33.81 12.69 16.83
CA ALA A 582 -33.62 13.32 18.13
C ALA A 582 -32.51 12.60 18.93
N PRO A 583 -31.96 13.22 19.99
CA PRO A 583 -30.95 12.59 20.83
C PRO A 583 -31.43 11.27 21.45
N VAL A 584 -30.69 10.19 21.20
CA VAL A 584 -31.03 8.85 21.70
C VAL A 584 -30.35 8.58 23.04
N GLY A 585 -31.07 7.93 23.95
CA GLY A 585 -30.54 7.47 25.24
C GLY A 585 -30.06 6.02 25.24
N LYS A 586 -30.38 5.28 24.18
CA LYS A 586 -30.02 3.88 23.96
C LYS A 586 -29.98 3.59 22.45
N ILE A 587 -29.12 2.66 22.06
CA ILE A 587 -28.94 2.18 20.69
C ILE A 587 -29.06 0.66 20.72
N ARG A 588 -29.77 0.06 19.76
CA ARG A 588 -29.82 -1.39 19.57
C ARG A 588 -29.27 -1.73 18.19
N ILE A 589 -28.40 -2.73 18.12
CA ILE A 589 -28.01 -3.40 16.88
C ILE A 589 -28.60 -4.80 16.92
N GLU A 590 -29.38 -5.16 15.92
CA GLU A 590 -29.95 -6.50 15.77
C GLU A 590 -29.67 -7.08 14.39
N ALA A 591 -29.41 -8.39 14.32
CA ALA A 591 -29.35 -9.10 13.05
C ALA A 591 -30.76 -9.54 12.64
N LEU A 592 -31.13 -9.21 11.41
CA LEU A 592 -32.40 -9.61 10.82
C LEU A 592 -32.32 -11.07 10.38
N SER A 593 -33.45 -11.77 10.54
CA SER A 593 -33.55 -13.19 10.23
C SER A 593 -33.29 -13.47 8.74
N ASP A 594 -32.46 -14.48 8.49
CA ASP A 594 -32.36 -15.16 7.21
C ASP A 594 -32.76 -16.63 7.43
N ASN A 595 -33.86 -17.06 6.81
CA ASN A 595 -34.41 -18.42 6.94
C ASN A 595 -34.62 -18.90 8.40
N GLY A 596 -35.04 -18.01 9.29
CA GLY A 596 -35.35 -18.34 10.69
C GLY A 596 -34.13 -18.43 11.62
N LYS A 597 -32.95 -18.03 11.14
CA LYS A 597 -31.71 -17.90 11.93
C LYS A 597 -31.19 -16.47 11.83
N ALA A 598 -30.53 -16.00 12.88
CA ALA A 598 -29.79 -14.74 12.84
C ALA A 598 -28.53 -14.87 13.69
N SER A 599 -27.38 -14.66 13.06
CA SER A 599 -26.09 -14.63 13.74
C SER A 599 -25.57 -13.20 13.75
N LEU A 600 -25.22 -12.71 14.94
CA LEU A 600 -24.56 -11.44 15.15
C LEU A 600 -23.31 -11.69 15.98
N SER A 601 -22.19 -11.17 15.49
CA SER A 601 -20.90 -11.31 16.14
C SER A 601 -20.08 -10.05 15.88
N ILE A 602 -19.86 -9.27 16.94
CA ILE A 602 -19.30 -7.93 16.91
C ILE A 602 -17.99 -7.96 17.68
N VAL A 603 -16.90 -7.65 16.98
CA VAL A 603 -15.58 -7.38 17.57
C VAL A 603 -15.61 -5.98 18.18
N GLU A 604 -16.09 -4.99 17.41
CA GLU A 604 -16.20 -3.62 17.89
C GLU A 604 -17.42 -2.90 17.32
N ALA A 605 -18.08 -2.09 18.14
CA ALA A 605 -19.02 -1.05 17.75
C ALA A 605 -18.64 0.33 18.30
N GLU A 606 -18.44 1.28 17.39
CA GLU A 606 -18.20 2.70 17.70
C GLU A 606 -19.32 3.58 17.16
N PHE A 607 -19.71 4.58 17.95
CA PHE A 607 -20.78 5.51 17.59
C PHE A 607 -20.24 6.93 17.54
N TYR A 608 -20.67 7.69 16.53
CA TYR A 608 -20.24 9.07 16.35
C TYR A 608 -21.43 10.03 16.32
N ALA A 609 -21.28 11.14 17.04
CA ALA A 609 -22.29 12.18 17.16
C ALA A 609 -22.30 13.12 15.95
N ARG A 610 -23.45 13.74 15.70
CA ARG A 610 -23.54 14.92 14.82
C ARG A 610 -22.85 16.09 15.50
N GLN A 611 -22.14 16.91 14.72
CA GLN A 611 -21.79 18.26 15.14
C GLN A 611 -23.10 19.02 15.32
N LEU A 612 -23.40 19.45 16.54
CA LEU A 612 -24.45 20.43 16.75
C LEU A 612 -23.93 21.73 16.11
N GLY A 613 -24.62 22.22 15.09
CA GLY A 613 -24.31 23.53 14.51
C GLY A 613 -24.31 24.60 15.59
N HIS A 614 -23.35 25.51 15.53
CA HIS A 614 -23.37 26.75 16.30
C HIS A 614 -24.50 27.66 15.84
#